data_AF-A0A1E3XF93-F1
#
_entry.id   AF-A0A1E3XF93-F1
#
_cell.length_a   1.000
_cell.length_b   1.000
_cell.length_c   1.000
_cell.angle_alpha   90.00
_cell.angle_beta   90.00
_cell.angle_gamma   90.00
#
_symmetry.space_group_name_H-M   'P 1'
#
loop_
_entity.id
_entity.type
_entity.pdbx_description
1 polymer ?
#
loop_
_entity_poly.entity_id
_entity_poly.type
_entity_poly.pdbx_seq_one_letter_code
_entity_poly.pdbx_strand_id
1 'polypeptide(L)' 'MNNYVAITQNILIDNTKVGCDLYLKNYVNGSPRYVLFCHGDELFSSERRKELKELFKEFIHF' A
#
# COMPACT_ATOMS: atom_id res chain seq x y z
N MET A 1 5.34 -16.81 -10.12
CA MET A 1 4.14 -15.97 -10.27
C MET A 1 3.86 -15.41 -8.88
N ASN A 2 4.00 -14.10 -8.67
CA ASN A 2 3.69 -13.51 -7.37
C ASN A 2 2.18 -13.26 -7.34
N ASN A 3 1.50 -13.95 -6.43
CA ASN A 3 0.06 -13.82 -6.26
C ASN A 3 -0.20 -12.67 -5.27
N TYR A 4 -0.74 -11.57 -5.76
CA TYR A 4 -1.16 -10.44 -4.94
C TYR A 4 -2.66 -10.53 -4.68
N VAL A 5 -3.08 -10.20 -3.46
CA VAL A 5 -4.49 -10.06 -3.08
C VAL A 5 -4.77 -8.59 -2.83
N ALA A 6 -5.75 -8.04 -3.53
CA ALA A 6 -6.18 -6.66 -3.30
C ALA A 6 -6.90 -6.56 -1.96
N ILE A 7 -6.56 -5.53 -1.19
CA ILE A 7 -7.20 -5.21 0.09
C ILE A 7 -7.73 -3.79 0.06
N THR A 8 -8.71 -3.50 0.91
CA THR A 8 -9.25 -2.16 1.09
C THR A 8 -8.50 -1.45 2.23
N GLN A 9 -8.16 -0.17 2.07
CA GLN A 9 -7.31 0.58 3.04
C GLN A 9 -7.84 0.60 4.49
N ASN A 10 -9.14 0.39 4.68
CA ASN A 10 -9.83 0.35 5.97
C ASN A 10 -9.53 -0.93 6.77
N ILE A 11 -8.96 -1.98 6.17
CA ILE A 11 -8.52 -3.16 6.93
C ILE A 11 -7.18 -2.95 7.62
N LEU A 12 -6.41 -1.94 7.20
CA LEU A 12 -5.16 -1.58 7.85
C LEU A 12 -5.50 -0.91 9.17
N ILE A 13 -4.93 -1.40 10.28
CA ILE A 13 -5.16 -0.90 11.63
C ILE A 13 -3.88 -0.23 12.11
N ASP A 14 -4.00 0.94 12.73
CA ASP A 14 -2.85 1.67 13.25
C ASP A 14 -2.19 0.92 14.41
N ASN A 15 -0.87 1.07 14.52
CA ASN A 15 -0.04 0.46 15.54
C ASN A 15 -0.11 -1.08 15.59
N THR A 16 -0.44 -1.70 14.46
CA THR A 16 -0.55 -3.15 14.31
C THR A 16 0.48 -3.64 13.30
N LYS A 17 1.13 -4.77 13.58
CA LYS A 17 2.00 -5.44 12.59
C LYS A 17 1.16 -5.94 11.44
N VAL A 18 1.63 -5.73 10.21
CA VAL A 18 0.83 -6.07 9.03
C VAL A 18 0.75 -7.59 8.83
N GLY A 19 1.83 -8.32 9.10
CA GLY A 19 1.91 -9.77 8.90
C GLY A 19 2.05 -10.19 7.43
N CYS A 20 2.08 -9.23 6.49
CA CYS A 20 2.36 -9.44 5.07
C CYS A 20 2.94 -8.16 4.44
N ASP A 21 3.71 -8.31 3.37
CA ASP A 21 4.24 -7.18 2.62
C ASP A 21 3.11 -6.45 1.87
N LEU A 22 2.99 -5.14 2.08
CA LEU A 22 2.05 -4.27 1.38
C LEU A 22 2.71 -3.68 0.15
N TYR A 23 2.01 -3.78 -0.99
CA TYR A 23 2.44 -3.19 -2.25
C TYR A 23 1.42 -2.18 -2.76
N LEU A 24 1.91 -1.05 -3.26
CA LEU A 24 1.13 -0.10 -4.01
C LEU A 24 1.13 -0.49 -5.49
N LYS A 25 -0.07 -0.65 -6.03
CA LYS A 25 -0.27 -0.92 -7.46
C LYS A 25 -0.32 0.42 -8.21
N ASN A 26 0.57 0.58 -9.17
CA ASN A 26 0.57 1.71 -10.12
C ASN A 26 0.55 1.15 -11.56
N TYR A 27 0.19 1.97 -12.54
CA TYR A 27 0.27 1.65 -13.96
C TYR A 27 1.32 2.52 -14.63
N VAL A 28 2.31 1.89 -15.28
CA VAL A 28 3.30 2.58 -16.10
C VAL A 28 3.15 2.07 -17.53
N ASN A 29 2.80 2.96 -18.46
CA ASN A 29 2.52 2.61 -19.86
C ASN A 29 1.49 1.47 -19.99
N GLY A 30 0.41 1.51 -19.20
CA GLY A 30 -0.64 0.49 -19.19
C GLY A 30 -0.28 -0.84 -18.51
N SER A 31 0.98 -1.02 -18.09
CA SER A 31 1.43 -2.22 -17.39
C SER A 31 1.42 -2.01 -15.87
N PRO A 32 0.84 -2.94 -15.07
CA PRO A 32 0.84 -2.82 -13.63
C PRO A 32 2.26 -2.98 -13.07
N ARG A 33 2.63 -2.10 -12.15
CA ARG A 33 3.82 -2.20 -11.31
C ARG A 33 3.40 -2.22 -9.85
N TYR A 34 4.12 -3.01 -9.05
CA TYR A 34 3.88 -3.14 -7.62
C TYR A 34 5.12 -2.66 -6.89
N VAL A 35 4.97 -1.59 -6.13
CA VAL A 35 6.06 -0.99 -5.34
C VAL A 35 5.84 -1.35 -3.88
N LEU A 36 6.85 -1.91 -3.23
CA LEU A 36 6.80 -2.23 -1.82
C LEU A 36 6.60 -0.94 -1.02
N PHE A 37 5.62 -0.95 -0.12
CA PHE A 37 5.27 0.18 0.72
C PHE A 37 5.54 -0.07 2.21
N CYS A 38 5.26 -1.29 2.68
CA CYS A 38 5.45 -1.67 4.08
C CYS A 38 5.78 -3.16 4.14
N HIS A 39 6.81 -3.52 4.91
CA HIS A 39 7.18 -4.92 5.11
C HIS A 39 6.25 -5.61 6.12
N GLY A 40 6.08 -6.92 6.01
CA GLY A 40 5.17 -7.68 6.86
C GLY A 40 5.52 -7.72 8.35
N ASP A 41 6.79 -7.50 8.69
CA ASP A 41 7.27 -7.41 10.06
C ASP A 41 7.23 -5.97 10.64
N GLU A 42 6.95 -4.98 9.78
CA GLU A 42 6.80 -3.58 10.18
C GLU A 42 5.44 -3.31 10.83
N LEU A 43 5.43 -2.28 11.68
CA LEU A 43 4.24 -1.77 12.34
C LEU A 43 3.62 -0.69 11.46
N PHE A 44 2.34 -0.87 11.12
CA PHE A 44 1.60 0.11 10.32
C PHE A 44 1.25 1.31 11.20
N SER A 45 2.06 2.36 11.15
CA SER A 45 1.90 3.53 12.01
C SER A 45 0.92 4.55 11.44
N SER A 46 0.49 5.48 12.30
CA SER A 46 -0.33 6.63 11.91
C SER A 46 0.33 7.49 10.82
N GLU A 47 1.66 7.60 10.83
CA GLU A 47 2.45 8.29 9.82
C GLU A 47 2.36 7.56 8.48
N ARG A 48 2.48 6.23 8.47
CA ARG A 48 2.29 5.43 7.25
C ARG A 48 0.88 5.54 6.70
N ARG A 49 -0.14 5.64 7.56
CA ARG A 49 -1.51 5.96 7.11
C ARG A 49 -1.59 7.32 6.43
N LYS A 50 -0.92 8.35 6.96
CA LYS A 50 -0.92 9.68 6.34
C LYS A 50 -0.23 9.64 4.97
N GLU A 51 0.94 9.02 4.89
CA GLU A 51 1.66 8.84 3.62
C GLU A 51 0.81 8.09 2.58
N LEU A 52 0.16 7.00 2.99
CA LEU A 52 -0.75 6.24 2.13
C LEU A 52 -1.90 7.12 1.59
N LYS A 53 -2.49 7.97 2.44
CA LYS A 53 -3.55 8.91 2.02
C LYS A 53 -3.06 9.96 1.05
N GLU A 54 -1.86 10.51 1.24
CA GLU A 54 -1.29 11.50 0.31
C GLU A 54 -1.00 10.87 -1.05
N LEU A 55 -0.42 9.66 -1.09
CA LEU A 55 -0.19 8.93 -2.33
C LEU A 55 -1.51 8.71 -3.09
N PHE A 56 -2.58 8.28 -2.42
CA PHE A 56 -3.88 8.11 -3.08
C PHE A 56 -4.49 9.41 -3.63
N LYS A 57 -4.19 10.58 -3.05
CA LYS A 57 -4.65 11.87 -3.62
C LYS A 57 -3.90 12.20 -4.90
N GLU A 58 -2.59 11.95 -4.96
CA GLU A 58 -1.78 12.20 -6.15
C GLU A 58 -2.20 11.30 -7.32
N PHE A 59 -2.61 10.05 -7.05
CA PHE A 59 -3.10 9.13 -8.07
C PHE A 59 -4.48 9.48 -8.66
N ILE A 60 -5.24 10.42 -8.08
CA ILE A 60 -6.54 10.88 -8.60
C ILE A 60 -6.36 12.03 -9.63
N HIS A 61 -5.14 12.56 -9.78
CA HIS A 61 -4.84 13.67 -10.70
C HIS A 61 -4.19 13.25 -12.03
N PHE A 62 -4.15 11.95 -12.36
CA PHE A 62 -3.66 11.44 -13.65
C PHE A 62 -4.75 10.71 -14.44
#